data_AF-A0A965IQI4-F1
#
_entry.id   AF-A0A965IQI4-F1
#
_cell.length_a   1.000
_cell.length_b   1.000
_cell.length_c   1.000
_cell.angle_alpha   90.00
_cell.angle_beta   90.00
_cell.angle_gamma   90.00
#
_symmetry.space_group_name_H-M   'P 1'
#
loop_
_entity.id
_entity.type
_entity.pdbx_description
1 polymer ?
#
loop_
_entity_poly.entity_id
_entity_poly.type
_entity_poly.pdbx_seq_one_letter_code
_entity_poly.pdbx_strand_id
1 'polypeptide(L)'
;EETTILTVGDRVVGTTCNYVVFSGLPKTGKSTYVTGLIASAFTPFPIFTQKVYLPGTRRRVALFDTESAPYDLARTRDRITHLAKLATLPERMDIFSLREDPPAVNRAFIECYLKETPDCAIAVIDGLLDLCVDYNDVTQTREVTDYLKRVTKVYDVCLVLVLHLSKNTGETLGHLGANTDRWAQSTVTIDKVKDTRQMILKPKFLRSAEDFDPVAIRYDEGLKKWTEEYYTPPPPPEKKGPGRPKKN
;
A
#
# COMPACT_ATOMS: atom_id res chain seq x y z
N GLU A 1 23.16 -4.40 -3.03
CA GLU A 1 22.28 -5.45 -3.58
C GLU A 1 20.85 -5.15 -3.14
N GLU A 2 19.86 -5.44 -3.97
CA GLU A 2 18.46 -5.27 -3.56
C GLU A 2 18.12 -6.30 -2.50
N THR A 3 17.58 -5.85 -1.37
CA THR A 3 17.23 -6.72 -0.25
C THR A 3 15.71 -6.85 -0.16
N THR A 4 15.20 -8.05 0.09
CA THR A 4 13.75 -8.25 0.32
C THR A 4 13.32 -7.53 1.59
N ILE A 5 12.34 -6.64 1.45
CA ILE A 5 11.76 -5.86 2.55
C ILE A 5 10.34 -6.31 2.86
N LEU A 6 9.57 -6.73 1.86
CA LEU A 6 8.15 -7.06 2.01
C LEU A 6 7.83 -8.35 1.28
N THR A 7 7.14 -9.25 1.98
CA THR A 7 6.54 -10.46 1.43
C THR A 7 5.06 -10.54 1.74
N VAL A 8 4.34 -11.26 0.88
CA VAL A 8 2.97 -11.74 1.15
C VAL A 8 3.02 -13.25 0.98
N GLY A 9 2.83 -13.98 2.08
CA GLY A 9 3.11 -15.40 2.13
C GLY A 9 4.60 -15.67 1.86
N ASP A 10 4.88 -16.51 0.87
CA ASP A 10 6.23 -16.85 0.39
C ASP A 10 6.68 -15.99 -0.81
N ARG A 11 5.83 -15.06 -1.28
CA ARG A 11 6.12 -14.25 -2.48
C ARG A 11 6.75 -12.91 -2.11
N VAL A 12 7.84 -12.57 -2.78
CA VAL A 12 8.50 -11.27 -2.66
C VAL A 12 7.65 -10.21 -3.34
N VAL A 13 7.24 -9.20 -2.58
CA VAL A 13 6.42 -8.09 -3.07
C VAL A 13 7.20 -6.78 -3.12
N GLY A 14 8.12 -6.54 -2.17
CA GLY A 14 8.92 -5.31 -2.13
C GLY A 14 10.38 -5.55 -1.75
N THR A 15 11.29 -4.86 -2.43
CA THR A 15 12.72 -4.80 -2.12
C THR A 15 13.18 -3.36 -1.85
N THR A 16 14.38 -3.21 -1.28
CA THR A 16 15.04 -1.89 -1.22
C THR A 16 15.26 -1.32 -2.63
N CYS A 17 15.42 0.00 -2.72
CA CYS A 17 15.54 0.73 -3.99
C CYS A 17 14.31 0.66 -4.92
N ASN A 18 13.16 0.15 -4.43
CA ASN A 18 11.96 -0.04 -5.22
C ASN A 18 10.71 0.48 -4.50
N TYR A 19 9.56 0.40 -5.18
CA TYR A 19 8.28 0.73 -4.57
C TYR A 19 7.17 -0.25 -4.96
N VAL A 20 6.21 -0.36 -4.04
CA VAL A 20 5.02 -1.20 -4.14
C VAL A 20 3.79 -0.31 -4.09
N VAL A 21 2.79 -0.62 -4.91
CA VAL A 21 1.51 0.12 -4.93
C VAL A 21 0.42 -0.69 -4.27
N PHE A 22 -0.23 -0.10 -3.26
CA PHE A 22 -1.45 -0.62 -2.64
C PHE A 22 -2.64 0.16 -3.20
N SER A 23 -3.38 -0.49 -4.10
CA SER A 23 -4.48 0.13 -4.83
C SER A 23 -5.85 -0.39 -4.38
N GLY A 24 -6.89 0.41 -4.56
CA GLY A 24 -8.26 -0.02 -4.25
C GLY A 24 -9.25 1.14 -4.28
N LEU A 25 -10.53 0.84 -4.50
CA LEU A 25 -11.59 1.85 -4.44
C LEU A 25 -11.63 2.54 -3.06
N PRO A 26 -12.25 3.73 -2.94
CA PRO A 26 -12.48 4.34 -1.64
C PRO A 26 -13.22 3.38 -0.68
N LYS A 27 -12.80 3.36 0.59
CA LYS A 27 -13.40 2.56 1.67
C LYS A 27 -13.35 1.03 1.47
N THR A 28 -12.40 0.51 0.69
CA THR A 28 -12.19 -0.95 0.54
C THR A 28 -11.33 -1.60 1.62
N GLY A 29 -10.61 -0.81 2.42
CA GLY A 29 -9.76 -1.36 3.50
C GLY A 29 -8.25 -1.22 3.29
N LYS A 30 -7.80 -0.39 2.34
CA LYS A 30 -6.37 -0.11 2.09
C LYS A 30 -5.62 0.21 3.39
N SER A 31 -6.08 1.18 4.16
CA SER A 31 -5.45 1.57 5.43
C SER A 31 -5.41 0.42 6.45
N THR A 32 -6.35 -0.54 6.42
CA THR A 32 -6.29 -1.74 7.26
C THR A 32 -5.13 -2.66 6.85
N TYR A 33 -4.96 -2.93 5.56
CA TYR A 33 -3.83 -3.73 5.07
C TYR A 33 -2.49 -3.03 5.29
N VAL A 34 -2.42 -1.73 5.03
CA VAL A 34 -1.22 -0.90 5.25
C VAL A 34 -0.83 -0.87 6.72
N THR A 35 -1.77 -0.70 7.65
CA THR A 35 -1.46 -0.81 9.09
C THR A 35 -1.02 -2.20 9.50
N GLY A 36 -1.58 -3.26 8.92
CA GLY A 36 -1.09 -4.63 9.11
C GLY A 36 0.35 -4.82 8.61
N LEU A 37 0.66 -4.29 7.42
CA LEU A 37 2.01 -4.28 6.86
C LEU A 37 3.00 -3.58 7.81
N ILE A 38 2.68 -2.35 8.24
CA ILE A 38 3.52 -1.59 9.17
C ILE A 38 3.71 -2.35 10.49
N ALA A 39 2.62 -2.86 11.07
CA ALA A 39 2.67 -3.62 12.31
C ALA A 39 3.54 -4.90 12.18
N SER A 40 3.53 -5.56 11.01
CA SER A 40 4.33 -6.76 10.76
C SER A 40 5.85 -6.50 10.82
N ALA A 41 6.29 -5.25 10.67
CA ALA A 41 7.70 -4.86 10.82
C ALA A 41 8.19 -5.00 12.27
N PHE A 42 7.27 -5.01 13.24
CA PHE A 42 7.56 -5.01 14.68
C PHE A 42 7.20 -6.33 15.38
N THR A 43 6.73 -7.33 14.65
CA THR A 43 6.40 -8.67 15.16
C THR A 43 7.39 -9.71 14.63
N PRO A 44 7.52 -10.90 15.24
CA PRO A 44 8.27 -12.01 14.62
C PRO A 44 7.44 -12.80 13.58
N PHE A 45 6.12 -12.60 13.54
CA PHE A 45 5.17 -13.30 12.66
C PHE A 45 4.53 -12.35 11.63
N PRO A 46 3.98 -12.85 10.52
CA PRO A 46 3.22 -12.04 9.56
C PRO A 46 1.91 -11.51 10.16
N ILE A 47 1.39 -10.43 9.58
CA ILE A 47 0.06 -9.88 9.87
C ILE A 47 -0.69 -9.69 8.55
N PHE A 48 -1.87 -10.31 8.44
CA PHE A 48 -2.62 -10.37 7.18
C PHE A 48 -1.79 -11.04 6.09
N THR A 49 -1.08 -12.12 6.46
CA THR A 49 -0.12 -12.83 5.61
C THR A 49 1.03 -11.94 5.05
N GLN A 50 1.09 -10.66 5.43
CA GLN A 50 2.16 -9.72 5.07
C GLN A 50 3.28 -9.79 6.11
N LYS A 51 4.53 -9.77 5.63
CA LYS A 51 5.69 -9.68 6.51
C LYS A 51 6.73 -8.70 5.98
N VAL A 52 7.06 -7.72 6.83
CA VAL A 52 8.19 -6.80 6.63
C VAL A 52 9.45 -7.32 7.32
N TYR A 53 10.57 -7.28 6.59
CA TYR A 53 11.91 -7.62 7.05
C TYR A 53 12.78 -6.37 7.02
N LEU A 54 13.20 -5.90 8.19
CA LEU A 54 14.03 -4.71 8.34
C LEU A 54 15.52 -5.09 8.31
N PRO A 55 16.33 -4.54 7.39
CA PRO A 55 17.69 -4.99 7.16
C PRO A 55 18.68 -4.42 8.19
N GLY A 56 19.43 -5.29 8.86
CA GLY A 56 20.59 -4.91 9.68
C GLY A 56 20.31 -3.76 10.65
N THR A 57 21.04 -2.65 10.48
CA THR A 57 20.91 -1.42 11.28
C THR A 57 19.79 -0.50 10.81
N ARG A 58 19.22 -0.70 9.62
CA ARG A 58 18.14 0.12 9.05
C ARG A 58 16.79 -0.45 9.48
N ARG A 59 16.30 0.04 10.61
CA ARG A 59 15.16 -0.55 11.33
C ARG A 59 14.00 0.39 11.54
N ARG A 60 13.99 1.53 10.83
CA ARG A 60 12.95 2.53 10.97
C ARG A 60 11.92 2.46 9.85
N VAL A 61 10.69 2.74 10.23
CA VAL A 61 9.49 2.73 9.39
C VAL A 61 8.86 4.12 9.47
N ALA A 62 8.52 4.70 8.33
CA ALA A 62 7.82 5.98 8.28
C ALA A 62 6.44 5.83 7.62
N LEU A 63 5.45 6.55 8.13
CA LEU A 63 4.16 6.76 7.49
C LEU A 63 3.96 8.26 7.26
N PHE A 64 3.83 8.64 6.00
CA PHE A 64 3.43 9.97 5.56
C PHE A 64 1.98 9.92 5.10
N ASP A 65 1.07 10.45 5.91
CA ASP A 65 -0.36 10.45 5.63
C ASP A 65 -0.77 11.84 5.12
N THR A 66 -1.30 11.90 3.90
CA THR A 66 -1.77 13.15 3.26
C THR A 66 -3.30 13.26 3.23
N GLU A 67 -4.04 12.22 3.62
CA GLU A 67 -5.50 12.17 3.43
C GLU A 67 -6.29 12.35 4.75
N SER A 68 -5.73 11.92 5.87
CA SER A 68 -6.45 11.73 7.14
C SER A 68 -6.55 13.00 7.98
N ALA A 69 -7.66 13.13 8.71
CA ALA A 69 -7.73 14.10 9.82
C ALA A 69 -6.91 13.59 11.02
N PRO A 70 -6.53 14.46 11.97
CA PRO A 70 -5.76 14.06 13.16
C PRO A 70 -6.39 12.91 13.96
N TYR A 71 -7.73 12.89 14.08
CA TYR A 71 -8.45 11.80 14.74
C TYR A 71 -8.30 10.46 14.02
N ASP A 72 -8.36 10.47 12.68
CA ASP A 72 -8.20 9.26 11.87
C ASP A 72 -6.77 8.74 11.91
N LEU A 73 -5.79 9.64 11.90
CA LEU A 73 -4.38 9.32 12.05
C LEU A 73 -4.08 8.71 13.42
N ALA A 74 -4.69 9.23 14.49
CA ALA A 74 -4.59 8.63 15.82
C ALA A 74 -5.15 7.20 15.85
N ARG A 75 -6.28 6.93 15.19
CA ARG A 75 -6.82 5.57 15.05
C ARG A 75 -5.91 4.65 14.25
N THR A 76 -5.22 5.18 13.23
CA THR A 76 -4.22 4.44 12.46
C THR A 76 -3.05 4.03 13.35
N ARG A 77 -2.52 4.95 14.17
CA ARG A 77 -1.50 4.66 15.18
C ARG A 77 -1.96 3.57 16.16
N ASP A 78 -3.15 3.71 16.73
CA ASP A 78 -3.68 2.77 17.72
C ASP A 78 -3.91 1.38 17.11
N ARG A 79 -4.27 1.31 15.83
CA ARG A 79 -4.40 0.04 15.10
C ARG A 79 -3.05 -0.63 14.89
N ILE A 80 -2.01 0.13 14.55
CA ILE A 80 -0.64 -0.40 14.38
C ILE A 80 -0.16 -1.04 15.69
N THR A 81 -0.29 -0.33 16.83
CA THR A 81 0.13 -0.86 18.13
C THR A 81 -0.69 -2.08 18.53
N HIS A 82 -2.01 -2.05 18.32
CA HIS A 82 -2.88 -3.18 18.60
C HIS A 82 -2.51 -4.43 17.79
N LEU A 83 -2.33 -4.30 16.46
CA LEU A 83 -1.94 -5.40 15.59
C LEU A 83 -0.55 -5.95 15.93
N ALA A 84 0.39 -5.06 16.27
CA ALA A 84 1.74 -5.44 16.69
C ALA A 84 1.81 -6.01 18.12
N LYS A 85 0.68 -5.99 18.88
CA LYS A 85 0.61 -6.36 20.30
C LYS A 85 1.58 -5.55 21.17
N LEU A 86 1.68 -4.26 20.90
CA LEU A 86 2.53 -3.30 21.61
C LEU A 86 1.69 -2.36 22.46
N ALA A 87 2.21 -1.98 23.63
CA ALA A 87 1.56 -1.00 24.50
C ALA A 87 1.65 0.43 23.93
N THR A 88 2.77 0.75 23.28
CA THR A 88 3.06 2.07 22.70
C THR A 88 3.69 1.92 21.32
N LEU A 89 3.70 3.02 20.56
CA LEU A 89 4.38 3.06 19.26
C LEU A 89 5.90 2.88 19.48
N PRO A 90 6.59 2.04 18.68
CA PRO A 90 8.05 1.93 18.73
C PRO A 90 8.74 3.26 18.41
N GLU A 91 9.88 3.52 19.04
CA GLU A 91 10.74 4.70 18.72
C GLU A 91 11.20 4.72 17.25
N ARG A 92 11.27 3.55 16.61
CA ARG A 92 11.63 3.38 15.20
C ARG A 92 10.42 3.43 14.26
N MET A 93 9.30 4.00 14.70
CA MET A 93 8.10 4.20 13.90
C MET A 93 7.72 5.68 13.94
N ASP A 94 7.83 6.35 12.79
CA ASP A 94 7.49 7.76 12.65
C ASP A 94 6.20 7.92 11.84
N ILE A 95 5.31 8.79 12.30
CA ILE A 95 4.02 9.06 11.65
C ILE A 95 3.88 10.56 11.47
N PHE A 96 3.66 10.99 10.23
CA PHE A 96 3.54 12.40 9.84
C PHE A 96 2.18 12.68 9.21
N SER A 97 1.57 13.80 9.60
CA SER A 97 0.36 14.35 8.99
C SER A 97 0.77 15.45 8.01
N LEU A 98 0.54 15.23 6.73
CA LEU A 98 0.94 16.11 5.62
C LEU A 98 -0.26 16.67 4.83
N ARG A 99 -1.49 16.42 5.32
CA ARG A 99 -2.73 16.75 4.63
C ARG A 99 -2.93 18.23 4.30
N GLU A 100 -2.38 19.12 5.12
CA GLU A 100 -2.60 20.58 4.99
C GLU A 100 -1.58 21.24 4.06
N ASP A 101 -0.54 20.51 3.68
CA ASP A 101 0.61 21.04 2.97
C ASP A 101 0.49 20.85 1.44
N PRO A 102 1.02 21.80 0.63
CA PRO A 102 1.05 21.67 -0.82
C PRO A 102 1.90 20.48 -1.31
N PRO A 103 1.62 19.91 -2.50
CA PRO A 103 2.35 18.76 -3.04
C PRO A 103 3.88 18.91 -3.06
N ALA A 104 4.38 20.09 -3.42
CA ALA A 104 5.82 20.37 -3.45
C ALA A 104 6.45 20.38 -2.04
N VAL A 105 5.73 20.88 -1.04
CA VAL A 105 6.16 20.88 0.36
C VAL A 105 6.19 19.44 0.88
N ASN A 106 5.18 18.64 0.57
CA ASN A 106 5.13 17.22 0.93
C ASN A 106 6.32 16.44 0.36
N ARG A 107 6.62 16.61 -0.95
CA ARG A 107 7.78 15.96 -1.57
C ARG A 107 9.10 16.40 -0.92
N ALA A 108 9.26 17.69 -0.63
CA ALA A 108 10.45 18.22 0.03
C ALA A 108 10.60 17.69 1.47
N PHE A 109 9.49 17.60 2.22
CA PHE A 109 9.49 17.08 3.58
C PHE A 109 9.87 15.60 3.64
N ILE A 110 9.24 14.75 2.82
CA ILE A 110 9.54 13.33 2.72
C ILE A 110 11.03 13.14 2.39
N GLU A 111 11.54 13.89 1.43
CA GLU A 111 12.95 13.81 1.04
C GLU A 111 13.90 14.26 2.15
N CYS A 112 13.59 15.38 2.83
CA CYS A 112 14.36 15.87 3.95
C CYS A 112 14.41 14.84 5.09
N TYR A 113 13.26 14.25 5.45
CA TYR A 113 13.20 13.21 6.45
C TYR A 113 14.10 12.01 6.08
N LEU A 114 13.99 11.49 4.85
CA LEU A 114 14.77 10.32 4.42
C LEU A 114 16.27 10.60 4.39
N LYS A 115 16.67 11.84 4.07
CA LYS A 115 18.06 12.28 4.12
C LYS A 115 18.61 12.31 5.55
N GLU A 116 17.84 12.88 6.48
CA GLU A 116 18.25 13.00 7.89
C GLU A 116 18.07 11.68 8.67
N THR A 117 17.41 10.70 8.07
CA THR A 117 17.02 9.43 8.70
C THR A 117 17.50 8.22 7.87
N PRO A 118 18.82 8.00 7.75
CA PRO A 118 19.39 6.94 6.90
C PRO A 118 19.07 5.51 7.38
N ASP A 119 18.59 5.35 8.62
CA ASP A 119 18.13 4.07 9.17
C ASP A 119 16.67 3.73 8.78
N CYS A 120 15.97 4.62 8.07
CA CYS A 120 14.67 4.32 7.47
C CYS A 120 14.84 3.30 6.34
N ALA A 121 14.15 2.16 6.45
CA ALA A 121 14.20 1.09 5.43
C ALA A 121 12.92 1.06 4.58
N ILE A 122 11.80 1.50 5.14
CA ILE A 122 10.49 1.49 4.49
C ILE A 122 9.73 2.76 4.83
N ALA A 123 9.17 3.39 3.80
CA ALA A 123 8.33 4.57 3.95
C ALA A 123 7.00 4.39 3.21
N VAL A 124 5.91 4.58 3.93
CA VAL A 124 4.54 4.51 3.41
C VAL A 124 4.09 5.93 3.08
N ILE A 125 3.53 6.12 1.89
CA ILE A 125 2.89 7.37 1.46
C ILE A 125 1.40 7.05 1.27
N ASP A 126 0.57 7.39 2.25
CA ASP A 126 -0.88 7.20 2.22
C ASP A 126 -1.54 8.43 1.58
N GLY A 127 -1.71 8.35 0.25
CA GLY A 127 -2.23 9.43 -0.60
C GLY A 127 -1.25 9.93 -1.66
N LEU A 128 -0.75 9.03 -2.54
CA LEU A 128 0.24 9.41 -3.57
C LEU A 128 -0.24 10.55 -4.49
N LEU A 129 -1.55 10.64 -4.74
CA LEU A 129 -2.09 11.69 -5.61
C LEU A 129 -1.86 13.09 -5.05
N ASP A 130 -1.77 13.24 -3.72
CA ASP A 130 -1.52 14.51 -3.06
C ASP A 130 -0.06 14.96 -3.17
N LEU A 131 0.80 14.14 -3.77
CA LEU A 131 2.14 14.55 -4.21
C LEU A 131 2.14 15.17 -5.60
N CYS A 132 0.99 15.36 -6.25
CA CYS A 132 0.87 15.97 -7.58
C CYS A 132 -0.26 17.01 -7.58
N VAL A 133 -0.03 18.18 -8.19
CA VAL A 133 -1.11 19.21 -8.25
C VAL A 133 -2.20 18.77 -9.21
N ASP A 134 -1.82 18.35 -10.42
CA ASP A 134 -2.73 17.69 -11.37
C ASP A 134 -2.20 16.30 -11.74
N TYR A 135 -2.86 15.27 -11.23
CA TYR A 135 -2.51 13.87 -11.51
C TYR A 135 -2.89 13.40 -12.93
N ASN A 136 -3.50 14.27 -13.75
CA ASN A 136 -3.73 14.06 -15.18
C ASN A 136 -2.82 14.90 -16.07
N ASP A 137 -1.94 15.74 -15.51
CA ASP A 137 -0.94 16.44 -16.31
C ASP A 137 0.28 15.55 -16.56
N VAL A 138 0.62 15.30 -17.84
CA VAL A 138 1.70 14.37 -18.20
C VAL A 138 3.06 14.84 -17.70
N THR A 139 3.29 16.15 -17.61
CA THR A 139 4.58 16.71 -17.16
C THR A 139 4.73 16.55 -15.65
N GLN A 140 3.72 16.96 -14.88
CA GLN A 140 3.73 16.85 -13.42
C GLN A 140 3.78 15.41 -12.95
N THR A 141 3.01 14.53 -13.60
CA THR A 141 2.99 13.10 -13.25
C THR A 141 4.33 12.43 -13.53
N ARG A 142 5.05 12.87 -14.57
CA ARG A 142 6.42 12.44 -14.83
C ARG A 142 7.40 12.95 -13.77
N GLU A 143 7.30 14.23 -13.37
CA GLU A 143 8.13 14.80 -12.29
C GLU A 143 7.99 13.98 -11.00
N VAL A 144 6.75 13.66 -10.59
CA VAL A 144 6.50 12.85 -9.40
C VAL A 144 7.04 11.42 -9.56
N THR A 145 6.87 10.81 -10.72
CA THR A 145 7.42 9.46 -10.98
C THR A 145 8.94 9.44 -10.92
N ASP A 146 9.60 10.44 -11.52
CA ASP A 146 11.06 10.57 -11.49
C ASP A 146 11.57 10.87 -10.08
N TYR A 147 10.83 11.66 -9.30
CA TYR A 147 11.07 11.86 -7.87
C TYR A 147 11.03 10.53 -7.09
N LEU A 148 9.98 9.71 -7.25
CA LEU A 148 9.85 8.42 -6.55
C LEU A 148 11.00 7.47 -6.87
N LYS A 149 11.37 7.37 -8.15
CA LYS A 149 12.50 6.53 -8.62
C LYS A 149 13.83 7.01 -8.05
N ARG A 150 14.03 8.32 -7.96
CA ARG A 150 15.25 8.91 -7.38
C ARG A 150 15.29 8.67 -5.87
N VAL A 151 14.20 8.93 -5.15
CA VAL A 151 14.12 8.81 -3.68
C VAL A 151 14.38 7.37 -3.25
N THR A 152 13.70 6.40 -3.85
CA THR A 152 13.93 4.97 -3.57
C THR A 152 15.40 4.60 -3.76
N LYS A 153 16.02 5.06 -4.85
CA LYS A 153 17.42 4.74 -5.16
C LYS A 153 18.43 5.44 -4.26
N VAL A 154 18.27 6.75 -4.03
CA VAL A 154 19.22 7.58 -3.29
C VAL A 154 19.24 7.21 -1.81
N TYR A 155 18.06 6.96 -1.23
CA TYR A 155 17.92 6.66 0.19
C TYR A 155 17.81 5.15 0.47
N ASP A 156 17.96 4.31 -0.55
CA ASP A 156 17.90 2.85 -0.48
C ASP A 156 16.64 2.33 0.24
N VAL A 157 15.49 2.99 0.05
CA VAL A 157 14.24 2.67 0.75
C VAL A 157 13.28 1.87 -0.13
N CYS A 158 12.45 1.04 0.51
CA CYS A 158 11.24 0.51 -0.10
C CYS A 158 10.10 1.50 0.14
N LEU A 159 9.51 2.09 -0.91
CA LEU A 159 8.29 2.88 -0.75
C LEU A 159 7.03 2.00 -0.86
N VAL A 160 6.04 2.27 -0.02
CA VAL A 160 4.69 1.72 -0.16
C VAL A 160 3.75 2.88 -0.49
N LEU A 161 3.18 2.87 -1.68
CA LEU A 161 2.37 3.96 -2.21
C LEU A 161 0.90 3.56 -2.19
N VAL A 162 0.06 4.31 -1.49
CA VAL A 162 -1.38 4.06 -1.47
C VAL A 162 -2.06 4.87 -2.55
N LEU A 163 -2.86 4.19 -3.38
CA LEU A 163 -3.56 4.78 -4.51
C LEU A 163 -5.03 4.37 -4.57
N HIS A 164 -5.86 5.29 -5.05
CA HIS A 164 -7.23 4.98 -5.40
C HIS A 164 -7.34 4.39 -6.81
N LEU A 165 -8.30 3.47 -6.98
CA LEU A 165 -8.74 3.04 -8.31
C LEU A 165 -9.85 3.97 -8.83
N SER A 166 -9.89 4.15 -10.15
CA SER A 166 -11.01 4.74 -10.87
C SER A 166 -12.23 3.83 -10.78
N LYS A 167 -13.39 4.40 -10.41
CA LYS A 167 -14.68 3.69 -10.37
C LYS A 167 -15.11 3.17 -11.75
N ASN A 168 -14.68 3.84 -12.82
CA ASN A 168 -15.14 3.54 -14.17
C ASN A 168 -14.31 2.43 -14.83
N THR A 169 -13.00 2.41 -14.57
CA THR A 169 -12.06 1.52 -15.27
C THR A 169 -11.53 0.40 -14.38
N GLY A 170 -11.57 0.54 -13.05
CA GLY A 170 -10.89 -0.37 -12.13
C GLY A 170 -9.37 -0.23 -12.14
N GLU A 171 -8.83 0.76 -12.85
CA GLU A 171 -7.39 1.05 -12.94
C GLU A 171 -6.97 2.11 -11.91
N THR A 172 -5.68 2.17 -11.59
CA THR A 172 -5.11 3.23 -10.75
C THR A 172 -5.44 4.61 -11.31
N LEU A 173 -5.81 5.54 -10.44
CA LEU A 173 -6.39 6.81 -10.85
C LEU A 173 -5.38 7.73 -11.57
N GLY A 174 -5.81 8.27 -12.71
CA GLY A 174 -5.08 9.30 -13.45
C GLY A 174 -3.84 8.82 -14.20
N HIS A 175 -3.18 9.77 -14.87
CA HIS A 175 -1.88 9.52 -15.50
C HIS A 175 -0.80 9.19 -14.47
N LEU A 176 -0.86 9.78 -13.27
CA LEU A 176 0.06 9.41 -12.18
C LEU A 176 -0.04 7.93 -11.82
N GLY A 177 -1.25 7.42 -11.61
CA GLY A 177 -1.46 6.01 -11.28
C GLY A 177 -0.92 5.09 -12.37
N ALA A 178 -1.28 5.36 -13.63
CA ALA A 178 -0.81 4.58 -14.77
C ALA A 178 0.73 4.60 -14.93
N ASN A 179 1.39 5.74 -14.70
CA ASN A 179 2.84 5.84 -14.73
C ASN A 179 3.49 5.09 -13.58
N THR A 180 2.89 5.15 -12.39
CA THR A 180 3.38 4.47 -11.19
C THR A 180 3.31 2.96 -11.35
N ASP A 181 2.19 2.41 -11.84
CA ASP A 181 2.05 0.97 -12.13
C ASP A 181 3.10 0.48 -13.15
N ARG A 182 3.48 1.31 -14.13
CA ARG A 182 4.53 0.95 -15.11
C ARG A 182 5.93 0.84 -14.54
N TRP A 183 6.18 1.31 -13.32
CA TRP A 183 7.52 1.32 -12.72
C TRP A 183 7.55 0.63 -11.36
N ALA A 184 6.41 0.41 -10.72
CA ALA A 184 6.33 -0.33 -9.47
C ALA A 184 6.90 -1.74 -9.63
N GLN A 185 7.56 -2.22 -8.58
CA GLN A 185 7.99 -3.60 -8.51
C GLN A 185 6.78 -4.54 -8.45
N SER A 186 5.76 -4.11 -7.71
CA SER A 186 4.54 -4.85 -7.47
C SER A 186 3.38 -3.87 -7.30
N THR A 187 2.23 -4.22 -7.85
CA THR A 187 0.96 -3.59 -7.51
C THR A 187 0.02 -4.65 -6.96
N VAL A 188 -0.60 -4.32 -5.83
CA VAL A 188 -1.64 -5.13 -5.20
C VAL A 188 -2.95 -4.34 -5.17
N THR A 189 -4.07 -5.06 -5.19
CA THR A 189 -5.41 -4.49 -5.17
C THR A 189 -6.17 -4.97 -3.94
N ILE A 190 -6.88 -4.04 -3.29
CA ILE A 190 -7.74 -4.30 -2.15
C ILE A 190 -9.19 -4.10 -2.54
N ASP A 191 -9.94 -5.19 -2.53
CA ASP A 191 -11.38 -5.23 -2.74
C ASP A 191 -12.14 -5.38 -1.42
N LYS A 192 -13.41 -4.96 -1.40
CA LYS A 192 -14.33 -5.26 -0.30
C LYS A 192 -15.57 -5.98 -0.83
N VAL A 193 -15.78 -7.20 -0.36
CA VAL A 193 -16.99 -7.98 -0.66
C VAL A 193 -18.07 -7.56 0.32
N LYS A 194 -19.17 -7.01 -0.19
CA LYS A 194 -20.24 -6.46 0.66
C LYS A 194 -20.95 -7.54 1.47
N ASP A 195 -21.23 -8.68 0.85
CA ASP A 195 -22.05 -9.75 1.42
C ASP A 195 -21.36 -10.42 2.61
N THR A 196 -20.07 -10.78 2.44
CA THR A 196 -19.26 -11.39 3.50
C THR A 196 -18.58 -10.36 4.39
N ARG A 197 -18.60 -9.07 4.01
CA ARG A 197 -17.85 -7.96 4.62
C ARG A 197 -16.33 -8.18 4.63
N GLN A 198 -15.83 -9.11 3.83
CA GLN A 198 -14.40 -9.39 3.73
C GLN A 198 -13.69 -8.29 2.93
N MET A 199 -12.48 -7.96 3.36
CA MET A 199 -11.52 -7.15 2.62
C MET A 199 -10.45 -8.08 2.06
N ILE A 200 -10.17 -7.99 0.76
CA ILE A 200 -9.35 -8.99 0.07
C ILE A 200 -8.18 -8.29 -0.61
N LEU A 201 -6.96 -8.65 -0.22
CA LEU A 201 -5.73 -8.26 -0.88
C LEU A 201 -5.39 -9.28 -1.97
N LYS A 202 -5.16 -8.80 -3.19
CA LYS A 202 -4.84 -9.63 -4.37
C LYS A 202 -3.65 -9.06 -5.11
N PRO A 203 -2.83 -9.88 -5.78
CA PRO A 203 -1.88 -9.35 -6.74
C PRO A 203 -2.63 -8.72 -7.92
N LYS A 204 -2.17 -7.54 -8.36
CA LYS A 204 -2.49 -7.00 -9.69
C LYS A 204 -1.37 -7.39 -10.66
N PHE A 205 -0.12 -7.23 -10.21
CA PHE A 205 1.06 -7.80 -10.85
C PHE A 205 2.22 -7.82 -9.85
N LEU A 206 3.13 -8.79 -10.01
CA LEU A 206 4.41 -8.89 -9.31
C LEU A 206 5.52 -9.11 -10.34
N ARG A 207 6.60 -8.32 -10.31
CA ARG A 207 7.69 -8.45 -11.30
C ARG A 207 8.71 -9.52 -10.97
N SER A 208 8.92 -9.76 -9.68
CA SER A 208 10.01 -10.59 -9.18
C SER A 208 9.53 -11.93 -8.60
N ALA A 209 8.22 -12.21 -8.68
CA ALA A 209 7.59 -13.40 -8.13
C ALA A 209 6.32 -13.77 -8.90
N GLU A 210 5.87 -15.02 -8.73
CA GLU A 210 4.52 -15.42 -9.12
C GLU A 210 3.49 -14.81 -8.17
N ASP A 211 2.26 -14.69 -8.68
CA ASP A 211 1.10 -14.23 -7.90
C ASP A 211 0.89 -15.08 -6.64
N PHE A 212 0.58 -14.40 -5.53
CA PHE A 212 0.19 -15.03 -4.26
C PHE A 212 -1.33 -15.27 -4.21
N ASP A 213 -1.75 -16.22 -3.37
CA ASP A 213 -3.17 -16.48 -3.11
C ASP A 213 -3.83 -15.29 -2.39
N PRO A 214 -5.05 -14.88 -2.80
CA PRO A 214 -5.75 -13.77 -2.16
C PRO A 214 -5.84 -13.91 -0.65
N VAL A 215 -5.43 -12.86 0.06
CA VAL A 215 -5.56 -12.78 1.51
C VAL A 215 -6.89 -12.12 1.81
N ALA A 216 -7.77 -12.77 2.57
CA ALA A 216 -9.01 -12.16 3.05
C ALA A 216 -8.96 -11.92 4.55
N ILE A 217 -9.46 -10.75 4.95
CA ILE A 217 -9.63 -10.38 6.35
C ILE A 217 -11.06 -9.89 6.59
N ARG A 218 -11.56 -10.12 7.80
CA ARG A 218 -12.85 -9.59 8.27
C ARG A 218 -12.69 -9.08 9.69
N TYR A 219 -13.44 -8.04 10.04
CA TYR A 219 -13.51 -7.60 11.43
C TYR A 219 -14.47 -8.51 12.19
N ASP A 220 -13.96 -9.15 13.23
CA ASP A 220 -14.75 -9.94 14.17
C ASP A 220 -15.22 -9.02 15.31
N GLU A 221 -16.53 -8.74 15.34
CA GLU A 221 -17.16 -7.89 16.36
C GLU A 221 -17.09 -8.50 17.77
N GLY A 222 -17.12 -9.83 17.89
CA GLY A 222 -17.07 -10.52 19.17
C GLY A 222 -15.68 -10.49 19.78
N LEU A 223 -14.65 -10.65 18.93
CA LEU A 223 -13.25 -10.59 19.34
C LEU A 223 -12.67 -9.17 19.29
N LYS A 224 -13.43 -8.20 18.74
CA LYS A 224 -13.03 -6.80 18.50
C LYS A 224 -11.67 -6.69 17.79
N LYS A 225 -11.44 -7.54 16.79
CA LYS A 225 -10.18 -7.58 16.04
C LYS A 225 -10.39 -8.03 14.60
N TRP A 226 -9.42 -7.72 13.75
CA TRP A 226 -9.36 -8.28 12.41
C TRP A 226 -8.85 -9.72 12.45
N THR A 227 -9.49 -10.60 11.69
CA THR A 227 -9.12 -12.01 11.53
C THR A 227 -8.92 -12.32 10.05
N GLU A 228 -7.87 -13.08 9.75
CA GLU A 228 -7.70 -13.70 8.43
C GLU A 228 -8.71 -14.83 8.27
N GLU A 229 -9.30 -14.93 7.08
CA GLU A 229 -10.32 -15.92 6.74
C GLU A 229 -10.03 -16.56 5.38
N TYR A 230 -10.59 -17.75 5.15
CA TYR A 230 -10.56 -18.34 3.83
C TYR A 230 -11.36 -17.51 2.83
N TYR A 231 -10.79 -17.29 1.65
CA TYR A 231 -11.48 -16.65 0.54
C TYR A 231 -11.82 -17.67 -0.54
N THR A 232 -13.12 -17.83 -0.80
CA THR A 232 -13.57 -18.54 -1.99
C THR A 232 -13.84 -17.50 -3.08
N PRO A 233 -13.04 -17.46 -4.16
CA PRO A 233 -13.32 -16.57 -5.27
C PRO A 233 -14.68 -16.93 -5.89
N PRO A 234 -15.45 -15.92 -6.37
CA PRO A 234 -16.68 -16.21 -7.10
C PRO A 234 -16.34 -17.06 -8.33
N PRO A 235 -17.24 -17.97 -8.75
CA PRO A 235 -17.04 -18.73 -9.97
C PRO A 235 -16.78 -17.76 -11.14
N PRO A 236 -15.91 -18.14 -12.10
CA PRO A 236 -15.63 -17.29 -13.24
C PRO A 236 -16.95 -16.93 -13.93
N PRO A 237 -17.10 -15.68 -14.42
CA PRO A 237 -18.31 -15.30 -15.13
C PRO A 237 -18.54 -16.29 -16.27
N GLU A 238 -19.76 -16.83 -16.36
CA GLU A 238 -20.13 -17.72 -17.45
C GLU A 238 -19.75 -17.04 -18.76
N LYS A 239 -18.93 -17.72 -19.58
CA LYS A 239 -18.66 -17.28 -20.94
C LYS A 239 -20.03 -17.17 -21.62
N LYS A 240 -20.53 -15.95 -21.80
CA LYS A 240 -21.68 -15.72 -22.68
C LYS A 240 -21.29 -16.32 -24.03
N GLY A 241 -21.90 -17.44 -24.38
CA GLY A 241 -21.73 -18.05 -25.69
C GLY A 241 -21.99 -17.00 -26.78
N PRO A 242 -21.41 -17.17 -27.98
CA PRO A 242 -21.56 -16.20 -29.07
C PRO A 242 -23.04 -15.88 -29.23
N GLY A 243 -23.38 -14.59 -29.04
CA GLY A 243 -24.74 -14.10 -29.09
C GLY A 243 -25.41 -14.60 -30.38
N ARG A 244 -26.48 -15.37 -30.24
CA ARG A 244 -27.25 -15.89 -31.37
C ARG A 244 -27.68 -14.66 -32.20
N PRO A 245 -27.37 -14.60 -33.51
CA PRO A 245 -27.76 -13.45 -34.31
C PRO A 245 -29.28 -13.29 -34.25
N LYS A 246 -29.72 -12.06 -33.97
CA LYS A 246 -31.14 -11.70 -34.07
C LYS A 246 -31.56 -11.97 -35.52
N LYS A 247 -32.47 -12.92 -35.71
CA LYS A 247 -33.17 -13.05 -36.99
C LYS A 247 -34.05 -11.82 -37.13
N ASN A 248 -33.73 -11.00 -38.13
CA ASN A 248 -34.67 -10.03 -38.70
C ASN A 248 -35.83 -10.78 -39.35
#